data_AF-A0A6J7G3K5-F1
#
_entry.id   AF-A0A6J7G3K5-F1
#
_cell.length_a   1.000
_cell.length_b   1.000
_cell.length_c   1.000
_cell.angle_alpha   90.00
_cell.angle_beta   90.00
_cell.angle_gamma   90.00
#
_symmetry.space_group_name_H-M   'P 1'
#
loop_
_entity.id
_entity.type
_entity.pdbx_description
1 polymer ?
#
loop_
_entity_poly.entity_id
_entity_poly.type
_entity_poly.pdbx_seq_one_letter_code
_entity_poly.pdbx_strand_id
1 'polypeptide(L)' 'MFYVEQLSVIEIAEALEVSEGAVKFHLHQARQKLRAHIESREEM' A
#
# COMPACT_ATOMS: atom_id res chain seq x y z
N MET A 1 1.46 1.31 7.78
CA MET A 1 2.38 0.17 7.89
C MET A 1 3.58 0.27 6.93
N PHE A 2 3.56 -0.20 5.67
CA PHE A 2 4.80 -0.28 4.84
C PHE A 2 5.58 1.04 4.64
N TYR A 3 4.96 2.11 4.14
CA TYR A 3 5.70 3.35 3.82
C TYR A 3 5.89 4.29 5.02
N VAL A 4 5.01 4.22 6.02
CA VAL A 4 4.98 5.17 7.15
C VAL A 4 5.63 4.58 8.40
N GLU A 5 5.27 3.34 8.74
CA GLU A 5 5.81 2.62 9.90
C GLU A 5 7.04 1.78 9.53
N GLN A 6 7.41 1.75 8.23
CA GLN A 6 8.54 1.00 7.69
C GLN A 6 8.56 -0.50 8.00
N LEU A 7 7.39 -1.08 8.28
CA LEU A 7 7.25 -2.53 8.46
C LEU A 7 7.49 -3.26 7.13
N SER A 8 8.14 -4.41 7.20
CA SER A 8 8.31 -5.33 6.09
C SER A 8 6.98 -5.98 5.68
N VAL A 9 6.94 -6.62 4.51
CA VAL A 9 5.73 -7.32 4.03
C VAL A 9 5.34 -8.46 4.96
N ILE A 10 6.31 -9.15 5.56
CA ILE A 10 6.08 -10.28 6.47
C ILE A 10 5.45 -9.78 7.77
N GLU A 11 6.03 -8.74 8.38
CA GLU A 11 5.48 -8.15 9.64
C GLU A 11 4.05 -7.63 9.45
N ILE A 12 3.74 -7.07 8.28
CA ILE A 12 2.38 -6.62 7.96
C ILE A 12 1.43 -7.81 7.77
N ALA A 13 1.88 -8.86 7.11
CA ALA A 13 1.08 -10.07 6.88
C ALA A 13 0.71 -10.73 8.21
N GLU A 14 1.67 -10.82 9.14
CA GLU A 14 1.47 -11.33 10.49
C GLU A 14 0.53 -10.42 11.31
N ALA A 15 0.78 -9.11 11.32
CA ALA A 15 -0.02 -8.15 12.09
C ALA A 15 -1.48 -8.06 11.64
N LEU A 16 -1.76 -8.35 10.37
CA LEU A 16 -3.11 -8.28 9.79
C LEU A 16 -3.75 -9.65 9.56
N GLU A 17 -3.07 -10.75 9.91
CA GLU A 17 -3.54 -12.12 9.70
C GLU A 17 -3.94 -12.42 8.24
N VAL A 18 -3.13 -11.93 7.28
CA VAL A 18 -3.33 -12.15 5.83
C VAL A 18 -2.08 -12.74 5.19
N SER A 19 -2.18 -13.20 3.94
CA SER A 19 -1.00 -13.65 3.19
C SER A 19 -0.11 -12.49 2.75
N GLU A 20 1.19 -12.72 2.59
CA GLU A 20 2.10 -11.74 1.96
C GLU A 20 1.61 -11.29 0.57
N GLY A 21 0.97 -12.20 -0.17
CA GLY A 21 0.37 -11.90 -1.47
C GLY A 21 -0.74 -10.85 -1.37
N ALA A 22 -1.61 -10.97 -0.36
CA ALA A 22 -2.65 -9.98 -0.08
C ALA A 22 -2.04 -8.62 0.28
N VAL A 23 -0.98 -8.59 1.10
CA VAL A 23 -0.25 -7.35 1.41
C VAL A 23 0.31 -6.70 0.15
N LYS A 24 1.01 -7.46 -0.71
CA LYS A 24 1.56 -6.96 -1.98
C LYS A 24 0.47 -6.42 -2.90
N PHE A 25 -0.67 -7.11 -2.98
CA PHE A 25 -1.84 -6.68 -3.75
C PHE A 25 -2.40 -5.36 -3.24
N HIS A 26 -2.64 -5.23 -1.93
CA HIS A 26 -3.14 -4.00 -1.34
C HIS A 26 -2.17 -2.83 -1.50
N LEU A 27 -0.86 -3.05 -1.35
CA LEU A 27 0.16 -2.03 -1.62
C LEU A 27 0.13 -1.57 -3.08
N HIS A 28 -0.05 -2.49 -4.03
CA HIS A 28 -0.19 -2.14 -5.44
C HIS A 28 -1.43 -1.29 -5.70
N GLN A 29 -2.60 -1.70 -5.19
CA GLN A 29 -3.84 -0.93 -5.33
C GLN A 29 -3.75 0.45 -4.67
N ALA A 30 -3.14 0.54 -3.48
CA ALA A 30 -2.94 1.81 -2.78
C ALA A 30 -2.08 2.77 -3.60
N ARG A 31 -0.97 2.30 -4.19
CA ARG A 31 -0.12 3.10 -5.08
C ARG A 31 -0.87 3.59 -6.32
N GLN A 32 -1.68 2.75 -6.94
CA GLN A 32 -2.49 3.15 -8.11
C GLN A 32 -3.48 4.26 -7.74
N LYS A 33 -4.21 4.11 -6.62
CA LYS A 33 -5.16 5.12 -6.14
C LYS A 33 -4.50 6.43 -5.77
N LEU A 34 -3.36 6.37 -5.07
CA LEU A 34 -2.58 7.56 -4.70
C LEU A 34 -2.05 8.30 -5.93
N ARG A 35 -1.53 7.57 -6.91
CA ARG A 35 -1.06 8.14 -8.18
C ARG A 35 -2.19 8.91 -8.87
N ALA A 36 -3.33 8.27 -9.09
CA ALA A 36 -4.48 8.92 -9.74
C ALA A 36 -4.95 10.17 -8.97
N HIS A 37 -4.90 10.13 -7.63
CA HIS A 37 -5.26 11.30 -6.82
C HIS A 37 -4.27 12.45 -6.92
N ILE A 38 -2.96 12.15 -7.04
CA ILE A 38 -1.92 13.17 -7.23
C ILE A 38 -2.04 13.78 -8.63
N GLU A 39 -2.15 12.95 -9.67
CA GLU A 39 -2.31 13.39 -11.06
C GLU A 39 -3.56 14.30 -11.21
N SER A 40 -4.70 13.90 -10.63
CA SER A 40 -5.92 14.72 -10.62
C SER A 40 -5.76 16.08 -9.91
N ARG A 41 -4.79 16.23 -9.00
CA ARG A 41 -4.52 17.50 -8.30
C ARG A 41 -3.56 18.41 -9.06
N GLU A 42 -2.73 17.87 -9.94
CA GLU A 42 -1.79 18.65 -10.77
C GLU A 42 -2.47 19.28 -11.98
N GLU A 43 -3.62 18.74 -12.40
CA GLU A 43 -4.44 19.25 -13.51
C GLU A 43 -5.41 20.39 -13.10
N MET A 44 -5.50 20.73 -11.81
CA MET A 44 -6.29 21.85 -11.25
C MET A 44 -5.43 23.09 -10.99
#